data_AF-F4B5I9-F1
#
_entry.id   AF-F4B5I9-F1
#
_cell.length_a   1.000
_cell.length_b   1.000
_cell.length_c   1.000
_cell.angle_alpha   90.00
_cell.angle_beta   90.00
_cell.angle_gamma   90.00
#
_symmetry.space_group_name_H-M   'P 1'
#
loop_
_entity.id
_entity.type
_entity.pdbx_description
1 polymer ?
#
loop_
_entity_poly.entity_id
_entity_poly.type
_entity_poly.pdbx_seq_one_letter_code
_entity_poly.pdbx_strand_id
1 'polypeptide(L)' 'MEEDIIKRRIKERERVINEAKNFANSLKGSFSAFLIGSYARGDFNAWSDVDVLIIGNFMEENPIK' A
#
# COMPACT_ATOMS: atom_id res chain seq x y z
N MET A 1 -24.48 -7.51 -11.99
CA MET A 1 -24.47 -6.21 -11.28
C MET A 1 -23.69 -6.29 -9.98
N GLU A 2 -24.09 -7.10 -8.99
CA GLU A 2 -23.37 -7.22 -7.71
C GLU A 2 -22.00 -7.89 -7.85
N GLU A 3 -21.92 -9.00 -8.59
CA GLU A 3 -20.64 -9.64 -8.93
C GLU A 3 -19.67 -8.69 -9.65
N ASP A 4 -20.19 -7.79 -10.48
CA ASP A 4 -19.38 -6.83 -11.24
C ASP A 4 -18.77 -5.77 -10.32
N ILE A 5 -19.51 -5.33 -9.30
CA ILE A 5 -19.02 -4.38 -8.30
C ILE A 5 -17.93 -5.03 -7.46
N ILE A 6 -18.13 -6.27 -7.00
CA ILE A 6 -17.13 -7.00 -6.21
C ILE A 6 -15.85 -7.20 -7.02
N LYS A 7 -15.95 -7.67 -8.28
CA LYS A 7 -14.80 -7.83 -9.18
C LYS A 7 -14.06 -6.51 -9.39
N ARG A 8 -14.79 -5.41 -9.59
CA ARG A 8 -14.20 -4.06 -9.73
C ARG A 8 -13.43 -3.64 -8.48
N ARG A 9 -14.01 -3.85 -7.30
CA ARG A 9 -13.37 -3.52 -6.01
C ARG A 9 -12.11 -4.35 -5.75
N ILE A 10 -12.14 -5.64 -6.06
CA ILE A 10 -10.96 -6.51 -5.95
C ILE A 10 -9.83 -5.98 -6.85
N LYS A 11 -10.14 -5.68 -8.12
CA LYS A 11 -9.17 -5.16 -9.09
C LYS A 11 -8.59 -3.80 -8.66
N GLU A 12 -9.42 -2.93 -8.10
CA GLU A 12 -8.99 -1.65 -7.54
C GLU A 12 -8.02 -1.84 -6.38
N ARG A 13 -8.37 -2.72 -5.44
CA ARG A 13 -7.50 -3.07 -4.31
C ARG A 13 -6.16 -3.62 -4.79
N GLU A 14 -6.17 -4.58 -5.72
CA GLU A 14 -4.95 -5.19 -6.27
C GLU A 14 -4.06 -4.16 -6.96
N ARG A 15 -4.63 -3.25 -7.75
CA ARG A 15 -3.89 -2.16 -8.40
C ARG A 15 -3.17 -1.30 -7.36
N VAL A 16 -3.89 -0.85 -6.34
CA VAL A 16 -3.35 0.03 -5.29
C VAL A 16 -2.28 -0.68 -4.46
N ILE A 17 -2.49 -1.95 -4.09
CA ILE A 17 -1.49 -2.75 -3.38
C ILE A 17 -0.22 -2.91 -4.22
N ASN A 18 -0.34 -3.11 -5.53
CA ASN A 18 0.82 -3.18 -6.42
C ASN A 18 1.57 -1.85 -6.51
N GLU A 19 0.87 -0.71 -6.54
CA GLU A 19 1.49 0.62 -6.50
C GLU A 19 2.25 0.84 -5.18
N ALA A 20 1.66 0.50 -4.03
CA ALA A 20 2.32 0.56 -2.73
C ALA A 20 3.57 -0.34 -2.66
N LYS A 21 3.48 -1.55 -3.24
CA LYS A 21 4.61 -2.48 -3.33
C LYS A 21 5.73 -1.93 -4.21
N ASN A 22 5.39 -1.32 -5.34
CA ASN A 22 6.37 -0.69 -6.24
C ASN A 22 7.07 0.49 -5.56
N PHE A 23 6.32 1.32 -4.83
CA PHE A 23 6.88 2.38 -3.99
C PHE A 23 7.88 1.80 -2.98
N ALA A 24 7.48 0.81 -2.18
CA ALA A 24 8.37 0.17 -1.21
C ALA A 24 9.64 -0.40 -1.88
N ASN A 25 9.51 -1.07 -3.02
CA ASN A 25 10.65 -1.64 -3.75
C ASN A 25 11.60 -0.60 -4.36
N SER A 26 11.16 0.64 -4.54
CA SER A 26 12.01 1.73 -5.06
C SER A 26 12.96 2.30 -4.00
N LEU A 27 12.68 2.05 -2.72
CA LEU A 27 13.48 2.55 -1.61
C LEU A 27 14.78 1.75 -1.46
N LYS A 28 15.84 2.43 -1.00
CA LYS A 28 17.14 1.81 -0.78
C LYS A 28 17.29 1.34 0.68
N GLY A 29 18.07 0.28 0.86
CA GLY A 29 18.43 -0.23 2.18
C GLY A 29 17.69 -1.52 2.57
N SER A 30 17.91 -1.95 3.80
CA SER A 30 17.26 -3.13 4.37
C SER A 30 16.12 -2.70 5.30
N PHE A 31 14.91 -3.06 4.91
CA PHE A 31 13.70 -2.77 5.65
C PHE A 31 12.63 -3.83 5.40
N SER A 32 11.62 -3.83 6.25
CA SER A 32 10.33 -4.48 6.04
C SER A 32 9.27 -3.42 5.78
N ALA A 33 8.37 -3.67 4.82
CA ALA A 33 7.25 -2.80 4.51
C ALA A 33 5.93 -3.53 4.78
N PHE A 34 4.99 -2.84 5.41
CA PHE A 34 3.67 -3.37 5.75
C PHE A 34 2.59 -2.43 5.21
N LEU A 35 1.66 -2.97 4.45
CA LEU A 35 0.42 -2.27 4.14
C LEU A 35 -0.46 -2.27 5.40
N ILE A 36 -0.87 -1.09 5.84
CA ILE A 36 -1.76 -0.92 6.99
C ILE A 36 -3.03 -0.18 6.55
N GLY A 37 -3.90 0.17 7.50
CA GLY A 37 -5.07 0.98 7.19
C GLY A 37 -6.17 0.24 6.42
N SER A 38 -6.99 1.00 5.70
CA SER A 38 -8.23 0.50 5.10
C SER A 38 -8.00 -0.48 3.94
N TYR A 39 -6.96 -0.25 3.13
CA TYR A 39 -6.59 -1.18 2.05
C TYR A 39 -6.08 -2.53 2.58
N ALA A 40 -5.43 -2.55 3.74
CA ALA A 40 -5.04 -3.79 4.41
C ALA A 40 -6.27 -4.58 4.87
N ARG A 41 -7.23 -3.93 5.54
CA ARG A 41 -8.47 -4.55 6.04
C ARG A 41 -9.47 -4.90 4.93
N GLY A 42 -9.41 -4.21 3.80
CA GLY A 42 -10.35 -4.36 2.68
C GLY A 42 -11.61 -3.49 2.78
N ASP A 43 -11.68 -2.56 3.74
CA ASP A 43 -12.81 -1.64 3.97
C ASP A 43 -12.58 -0.23 3.37
N PHE A 44 -11.69 -0.13 2.37
CA PHE A 44 -11.37 1.11 1.68
C PHE A 44 -12.56 1.69 0.88
N ASN A 45 -12.55 3.01 0.72
CA ASN A 45 -13.56 3.76 -0.01
C ASN A 45 -12.91 4.85 -0.88
N ALA A 46 -13.73 5.63 -1.59
CA ALA A 46 -13.28 6.64 -2.54
C ALA A 46 -12.44 7.78 -1.91
N TRP A 47 -12.47 7.93 -0.58
CA TRP A 47 -11.72 8.92 0.17
C TRP A 47 -10.58 8.30 0.98
N SER A 48 -10.31 7.00 0.80
CA SER A 48 -9.23 6.33 1.51
C SER A 48 -7.89 6.66 0.88
N ASP A 49 -6.93 7.00 1.73
CA ASP A 49 -5.51 7.05 1.40
C ASP A 49 -4.88 5.64 1.48
N VAL A 50 -3.59 5.56 1.14
CA VAL A 50 -2.81 4.32 1.16
C VAL A 50 -1.70 4.44 2.20
N ASP A 51 -1.80 3.64 3.26
CA ASP A 51 -0.86 3.69 4.38
C ASP A 51 0.18 2.56 4.27
N VAL A 52 1.47 2.94 4.23
CA VAL A 52 2.60 1.99 4.23
C VAL A 52 3.50 2.28 5.41
N LEU A 53 3.65 1.31 6.31
CA LEU A 53 4.61 1.35 7.41
C LEU A 53 5.92 0.71 6.98
N ILE A 54 7.03 1.43 7.12
CA ILE A 54 8.36 0.93 6.80
C ILE A 54 9.20 0.86 8.07
N ILE A 55 9.74 -0.32 8.36
CA ILE A 55 10.55 -0.61 9.53
C ILE A 55 11.92 -1.08 9.05
N GLY A 56 12.97 -0.33 9.35
CA GLY A 56 14.33 -0.64 8.96
C GLY A 56 15.32 0.16 9.79
N ASN A 57 16.61 -0.06 9.51
CA ASN A 57 17.66 0.76 10.12
C ASN A 57 17.93 1.97 9.22
N PHE A 58 17.35 3.11 9.56
CA PHE A 58 17.50 4.35 8.81
C PHE A 58 18.57 5.23 9.45
N MET A 59 19.64 5.48 8.70
CA MET A 59 20.74 6.37 9.13
C MET A 59 20.54 7.81 8.65
N GLU A 60 19.66 8.00 7.66
CA GLU A 60 19.34 9.30 7.07
C GLU A 60 18.13 9.93 7.77
N GLU A 61 18.11 11.26 7.85
CA GLU A 61 17.01 12.01 8.46
C GLU A 61 15.68 11.80 7.71
N ASN A 62 15.74 11.57 6.38
CA ASN A 62 14.58 11.19 5.58
C ASN A 62 14.91 9.98 4.69
N PRO A 63 14.45 8.77 5.07
CA PRO A 63 14.79 7.53 4.36
C PRO A 63 13.97 7.27 3.08
N ILE A 64 13.08 8.19 2.71
CA ILE A 64 12.18 8.06 1.54
C ILE A 64 12.39 9.16 0.49
N LYS A 65 13.50 9.92 0.58
CA LYS A 65 13.89 10.93 -0.41
C LYS A 65 14.55 10.33 -1.64
#